data_AF-A0A2W4TRK0-F1
#
_entry.id   AF-A0A2W4TRK0-F1
#
_cell.length_a   1.000
_cell.length_b   1.000
_cell.length_c   1.000
_cell.angle_alpha   90.00
_cell.angle_beta   90.00
_cell.angle_gamma   90.00
#
_symmetry.space_group_name_H-M   'P 1'
#
loop_
_entity.id
_entity.type
_entity.pdbx_description
1 polymer ?
#
loop_
_entity_poly.entity_id
_entity_poly.type
_entity_poly.pdbx_seq_one_letter_code
_entity_poly.pdbx_strand_id
1 'polypeptide(L)'
;MSAAKPRVLPALRYSSARSESGESMTAVLGALLARPEQRTKKGWELLSREPMMANHPLVSGAMPVFRPHRPPRPEKSEGGIPFRLVSDFEPKGDQPQAIEELVAGINRHERDQVLLGVTGSGKTFTMANVIARTQRPALILAPNKTLAAQLYGE
;
A
#
# COMPACT_ATOMS: atom_id res chain seq x y z
N MET A 1 58.49 18.98 -16.76
CA MET A 1 57.12 18.50 -16.98
C MET A 1 57.14 16.98 -16.99
N SER A 2 56.62 16.32 -15.95
CA SER A 2 56.44 14.86 -15.96
C SER A 2 55.03 14.58 -15.46
N ALA A 3 54.16 14.17 -16.38
CA ALA A 3 52.76 13.91 -16.12
C ALA A 3 52.61 12.60 -15.35
N ALA A 4 51.97 12.65 -14.17
CA ALA A 4 51.64 11.47 -13.40
C ALA A 4 50.63 10.59 -14.16
N LYS A 5 51.00 9.33 -14.42
CA LYS A 5 50.12 8.32 -15.03
C LYS A 5 48.92 8.03 -14.10
N PRO A 6 47.68 7.95 -14.61
CA PRO A 6 46.53 7.59 -13.78
C PRO A 6 46.62 6.13 -13.34
N ARG A 7 46.55 5.91 -12.03
CA ARG A 7 46.55 4.60 -11.38
C ARG A 7 45.18 3.96 -11.61
N VAL A 8 45.07 3.07 -12.59
CA VAL A 8 43.85 2.30 -12.85
C VAL A 8 43.61 1.40 -11.62
N LEU A 9 42.48 1.60 -10.93
CA LEU A 9 42.07 0.75 -9.82
C LEU A 9 41.85 -0.67 -10.36
N PRO A 10 42.40 -1.72 -9.71
CA PRO A 10 42.14 -3.08 -10.14
C PRO A 10 40.65 -3.36 -10.02
N ALA A 11 40.02 -3.79 -11.12
CA ALA A 11 38.65 -4.26 -11.07
C ALA A 11 38.57 -5.38 -10.03
N LEU A 12 37.79 -5.15 -8.97
CA LEU A 12 37.41 -6.16 -7.98
C LEU A 12 36.69 -7.28 -8.75
N ARG A 13 37.45 -8.31 -9.15
CA ARG A 13 36.85 -9.55 -9.63
C ARG A 13 36.17 -10.18 -8.44
N TYR A 14 34.84 -10.12 -8.42
CA TYR A 14 34.02 -10.82 -7.44
C TYR A 14 34.23 -12.32 -7.67
N SER A 15 35.27 -12.89 -7.08
CA SER A 15 35.42 -14.33 -6.99
C SER A 15 34.41 -14.79 -5.96
N SER A 16 33.22 -15.18 -6.43
CA SER A 16 32.26 -15.90 -5.60
C SER A 16 33.00 -17.04 -4.92
N ALA A 17 32.96 -17.11 -3.58
CA ALA A 17 33.42 -18.29 -2.86
C ALA A 17 32.79 -19.51 -3.52
N ARG A 18 33.60 -20.37 -4.15
CA ARG A 18 33.11 -21.64 -4.67
C ARG A 18 32.76 -22.48 -3.45
N SER A 19 31.54 -23.00 -3.44
CA SER A 19 31.21 -24.11 -2.56
C SER A 19 32.22 -25.24 -2.82
N GLU A 20 32.56 -26.01 -1.78
CA GLU A 20 33.45 -27.18 -1.89
C GLU A 20 32.97 -28.20 -2.94
N SER A 21 31.71 -28.11 -3.38
CA SER A 21 31.11 -28.92 -4.45
C SER A 21 31.36 -28.42 -5.89
N GLY A 22 32.06 -27.29 -6.08
CA GLY A 22 32.37 -26.73 -7.40
C GLY A 22 31.21 -25.96 -8.08
N GLU A 23 30.09 -25.79 -7.38
CA GLU A 23 28.90 -25.10 -7.89
C GLU A 23 28.86 -23.63 -7.43
N SER A 24 28.35 -22.75 -8.30
CA SER A 24 28.31 -21.31 -8.03
C SER A 24 27.24 -20.99 -6.99
N MET A 25 27.61 -20.35 -5.87
CA MET A 25 26.69 -19.78 -4.86
C MET A 25 25.58 -18.93 -5.50
N THR A 26 25.89 -18.27 -6.61
CA THR A 26 24.96 -17.48 -7.42
C THR A 26 23.82 -18.32 -8.00
N ALA A 27 24.08 -19.58 -8.36
CA ALA A 27 23.06 -20.50 -8.88
C ALA A 27 22.07 -20.93 -7.79
N VAL A 28 22.55 -21.16 -6.56
CA VAL A 28 21.71 -21.49 -5.40
C VAL A 28 20.83 -20.30 -5.02
N LEU A 29 21.42 -19.08 -4.94
CA LEU A 29 20.67 -17.87 -4.65
C LEU A 29 19.65 -17.54 -5.75
N GLY A 30 20.02 -17.73 -7.02
CA GLY A 30 19.12 -17.56 -8.15
C GLY A 30 17.94 -18.52 -8.11
N ALA A 31 18.16 -19.79 -7.75
CA ALA A 31 17.09 -20.76 -7.56
C ALA A 31 16.16 -20.39 -6.40
N LEU A 32 16.71 -19.88 -5.28
CA LEU A 32 15.93 -19.48 -4.11
C LEU A 32 15.01 -18.29 -4.39
N LEU A 33 15.52 -17.26 -5.08
CA LEU A 33 14.79 -16.03 -5.40
C LEU A 33 13.72 -16.23 -6.50
N ALA A 34 13.86 -17.26 -7.33
CA ALA A 34 12.83 -17.63 -8.29
C ALA A 34 11.57 -18.14 -7.57
N ARG A 35 10.40 -17.79 -8.11
CA ARG A 35 9.12 -18.33 -7.61
C ARG A 35 9.13 -19.86 -7.72
N PRO A 36 8.61 -20.61 -6.73
CA PRO A 36 8.66 -22.08 -6.74
C PRO A 36 8.16 -22.71 -8.04
N GLU A 37 7.09 -22.17 -8.63
CA GLU A 37 6.48 -22.62 -9.88
C GLU A 37 7.31 -22.32 -11.14
N GLN A 38 8.32 -21.45 -11.04
CA GLN A 38 9.20 -21.04 -12.14
C GLN A 38 10.61 -21.64 -12.04
N ARG A 39 10.89 -22.45 -11.01
CA ARG A 39 12.21 -23.06 -10.80
C ARG A 39 12.46 -24.18 -11.81
N THR A 40 13.66 -24.18 -12.37
CA THR A 40 14.12 -25.26 -13.27
C THR A 40 14.38 -26.55 -12.48
N LYS A 41 14.36 -27.71 -13.15
CA LYS A 41 14.70 -29.02 -12.55
C LYS A 41 16.05 -28.98 -11.83
N LYS A 42 17.06 -28.34 -12.45
CA LYS A 42 18.38 -28.13 -11.87
C LYS A 42 18.35 -27.24 -10.63
N GLY A 43 17.50 -26.21 -10.61
CA GLY A 43 17.31 -25.35 -9.43
C GLY A 43 16.74 -26.12 -8.23
N TRP A 44 15.79 -27.02 -8.48
CA TRP A 44 15.25 -27.92 -7.45
C TRP A 44 16.30 -28.90 -6.91
N GLU A 45 17.09 -29.49 -7.81
CA GLU A 45 18.18 -30.39 -7.45
C GLU A 45 19.23 -29.71 -6.57
N LEU A 46 19.63 -28.47 -6.91
CA LEU A 46 20.57 -27.68 -6.11
C LEU A 46 20.04 -27.38 -4.70
N LEU A 47 18.78 -26.96 -4.58
CA LEU A 47 18.17 -26.64 -3.29
C LEU A 47 17.95 -27.88 -2.40
N SER A 48 17.79 -29.05 -3.00
CA SER A 48 17.54 -30.31 -2.29
C SER A 48 18.81 -30.98 -1.77
N ARG A 49 19.99 -30.60 -2.29
CA ARG A 49 21.29 -31.14 -1.89
C ARG A 49 21.82 -30.54 -0.60
N GLU A 50 21.32 -29.37 -0.21
CA GLU A 50 21.68 -28.70 1.03
C GLU A 50 20.69 -29.08 2.13
N PRO A 51 21.12 -29.81 3.19
CA PRO A 51 20.22 -30.39 4.19
C PRO A 51 19.31 -29.36 4.90
N MET A 52 19.82 -28.15 5.10
CA MET A 52 19.07 -27.04 5.71
C MET A 52 18.07 -26.38 4.75
N MET A 53 18.33 -26.41 3.44
CA MET A 53 17.47 -25.78 2.44
C MET A 53 16.34 -26.69 1.97
N ALA A 54 16.58 -28.00 1.88
CA ALA A 54 15.58 -28.98 1.45
C ALA A 54 14.30 -28.94 2.31
N ASN A 55 14.46 -28.75 3.63
CA ASN A 55 13.36 -28.67 4.59
C ASN A 55 12.82 -27.24 4.79
N HIS A 56 13.47 -26.24 4.20
CA HIS A 56 13.07 -24.85 4.38
C HIS A 56 11.71 -24.59 3.71
N PRO A 57 10.76 -23.88 4.36
CA PRO A 57 9.41 -23.64 3.82
C PRO A 57 9.39 -23.06 2.39
N LEU A 58 10.36 -22.20 2.04
CA LEU A 58 10.53 -21.64 0.68
C LEU A 58 10.84 -22.68 -0.41
N VAL A 59 11.32 -23.86 -0.02
CA VAL A 59 11.71 -24.97 -0.91
C VAL A 59 10.69 -26.10 -0.80
N SER A 60 10.35 -26.54 0.41
CA SER A 60 9.40 -27.64 0.63
C SER A 60 7.96 -27.33 0.23
N GLY A 61 7.64 -26.09 -0.13
CA GLY A 61 6.28 -25.66 -0.48
C GLY A 61 5.36 -25.49 0.73
N ALA A 62 5.89 -25.65 1.95
CA ALA A 62 5.18 -25.47 3.21
C ALA A 62 5.11 -24.00 3.67
N MET A 63 5.26 -23.02 2.77
CA MET A 63 5.09 -21.62 3.13
C MET A 63 3.65 -21.38 3.62
N PRO A 64 3.44 -20.97 4.89
CA PRO A 64 2.12 -20.50 5.27
C PRO A 64 1.79 -19.30 4.39
N VAL A 65 0.62 -19.34 3.75
CA VAL A 65 0.09 -18.21 2.99
C VAL A 65 0.09 -17.02 3.94
N PHE A 66 0.84 -15.96 3.61
CA PHE A 66 0.80 -14.73 4.39
C PHE A 66 -0.64 -14.22 4.39
N ARG A 67 -1.30 -14.38 5.54
CA ARG A 67 -2.63 -13.84 5.80
C ARG A 67 -2.41 -12.69 6.77
N PRO A 68 -2.57 -11.42 6.31
CA PRO A 68 -2.52 -10.29 7.21
C PRO A 68 -3.45 -10.55 8.39
N HIS A 69 -2.96 -10.35 9.62
CA HIS A 69 -3.80 -10.45 10.80
C HIS A 69 -4.98 -9.49 10.64
N ARG A 70 -6.20 -10.04 10.52
CA ARG A 70 -7.44 -9.26 10.48
C ARG A 70 -8.11 -9.41 11.84
N PRO A 71 -7.83 -8.52 12.80
CA PRO A 71 -8.52 -8.56 14.08
C PRO A 71 -10.04 -8.43 13.85
N PRO A 72 -10.88 -9.07 14.68
CA PRO A 72 -12.31 -8.83 14.63
C PRO A 72 -12.55 -7.34 14.79
N ARG A 73 -13.38 -6.76 13.92
CA ARG A 73 -13.72 -5.35 14.01
C ARG A 73 -14.38 -5.14 15.38
N PRO A 74 -13.85 -4.24 16.24
CA PRO A 74 -14.49 -3.95 17.51
C PRO A 74 -15.93 -3.46 17.27
N GLU A 75 -16.83 -3.78 18.21
CA GLU A 75 -18.14 -3.15 18.31
C GLU A 75 -17.94 -1.66 18.63
N LYS A 76 -17.66 -0.85 17.61
CA LYS A 76 -17.41 0.60 17.67
C LYS A 76 -16.41 1.05 18.76
N SER A 77 -15.19 1.38 18.33
CA SER A 77 -14.14 1.80 19.27
C SER A 77 -14.46 3.07 20.07
N GLU A 78 -15.19 4.08 19.56
CA GLU A 78 -15.70 5.23 20.33
C GLU A 78 -16.92 5.90 19.62
N GLY A 79 -17.85 5.08 19.14
CA GLY A 79 -18.93 5.54 18.27
C GLY A 79 -20.20 5.97 19.01
N GLY A 80 -20.18 7.14 19.64
CA GLY A 80 -21.38 7.71 20.29
C GLY A 80 -21.53 9.23 20.17
N ILE A 81 -20.47 9.95 19.81
CA ILE A 81 -20.53 11.41 19.67
C ILE A 81 -21.11 11.73 18.28
N PRO A 82 -22.27 12.40 18.19
CA PRO A 82 -22.81 12.79 16.90
C PRO A 82 -21.92 13.86 16.27
N PHE A 83 -21.62 13.72 14.99
CA PHE A 83 -20.99 14.81 14.23
C PHE A 83 -21.94 16.01 14.21
N ARG A 84 -21.48 17.15 14.71
CA ARG A 84 -22.19 18.43 14.67
C ARG A 84 -21.42 19.37 13.75
N LEU A 85 -22.02 19.72 12.63
CA LEU A 85 -21.46 20.74 11.74
C LEU A 85 -21.74 22.12 12.33
N VAL A 86 -20.69 22.88 12.60
CA VAL A 86 -20.78 24.27 13.07
C VAL A 86 -20.30 25.17 11.94
N SER A 87 -21.18 26.05 11.45
CA SER A 87 -20.86 26.98 10.38
C SER A 87 -21.85 28.14 10.42
N ASP A 88 -21.36 29.34 10.07
CA ASP A 88 -22.22 30.50 9.82
C ASP A 88 -22.87 30.46 8.43
N PHE A 89 -22.49 29.48 7.60
CA PHE A 89 -23.00 29.31 6.25
C PHE A 89 -24.07 28.23 6.19
N GLU A 90 -25.06 28.46 5.34
CA GLU A 90 -26.03 27.45 4.94
C GLU A 90 -25.70 26.96 3.52
N PRO A 91 -26.01 25.69 3.19
CA PRO A 91 -25.87 25.19 1.83
C PRO A 91 -26.64 26.03 0.83
N LYS A 92 -25.98 26.46 -0.25
CA LYS A 92 -26.56 27.36 -1.27
C LYS A 92 -26.26 26.88 -2.69
N GLY A 93 -27.00 27.38 -3.67
CA GLY A 93 -26.89 26.97 -5.07
C GLY A 93 -27.22 25.49 -5.22
N ASP A 94 -26.36 24.74 -5.92
CA ASP A 94 -26.57 23.30 -6.17
C ASP A 94 -26.15 22.41 -4.98
N GLN A 95 -25.57 22.98 -3.92
CA GLN A 95 -25.10 22.21 -2.77
C GLN A 95 -26.21 21.41 -2.06
N PRO A 96 -27.42 21.93 -1.78
CA PRO A 96 -28.48 21.17 -1.10
C PRO A 96 -28.83 19.88 -1.85
N GLN A 97 -29.00 19.98 -3.17
CA GLN A 97 -29.31 18.84 -4.03
C GLN A 97 -28.17 17.82 -4.03
N ALA A 98 -26.92 18.27 -4.22
CA ALA A 98 -25.75 17.39 -4.21
C ALA A 98 -25.59 16.64 -2.87
N ILE A 99 -25.86 17.32 -1.75
CA ILE A 99 -25.85 16.69 -0.42
C ILE A 99 -26.91 15.60 -0.32
N GLU A 100 -28.14 15.88 -0.75
CA GLU A 100 -29.24 14.92 -0.71
C GLU A 100 -28.98 13.68 -1.57
N GLU A 101 -28.49 13.86 -2.78
CA GLU A 101 -28.16 12.78 -3.70
C GLU A 101 -27.06 11.87 -3.12
N LEU A 102 -25.97 12.45 -2.61
CA LEU A 102 -24.86 11.71 -2.00
C LEU A 102 -25.32 10.94 -0.75
N VAL A 103 -26.10 11.57 0.12
CA VAL A 103 -26.65 10.92 1.31
C VAL A 103 -27.56 9.76 0.92
N ALA A 104 -28.41 9.95 -0.08
CA ALA A 104 -29.29 8.90 -0.58
C ALA A 104 -28.49 7.71 -1.16
N GLY A 105 -27.44 7.98 -1.97
CA GLY A 105 -26.56 6.92 -2.49
C GLY A 105 -25.84 6.14 -1.38
N ILE A 106 -25.36 6.84 -0.35
CA ILE A 106 -24.72 6.21 0.82
C ILE A 106 -25.71 5.30 1.56
N ASN A 107 -26.95 5.73 1.74
CA ASN A 107 -28.01 4.96 2.39
C ASN A 107 -28.47 3.76 1.54
N ARG A 108 -28.36 3.85 0.20
CA ARG A 108 -28.55 2.72 -0.72
C ARG A 108 -27.35 1.77 -0.82
N HIS A 109 -26.31 1.99 -0.01
CA HIS A 109 -25.06 1.22 -0.02
C HIS A 109 -24.32 1.26 -1.37
N GLU A 110 -24.48 2.34 -2.13
CA GLU A 110 -23.66 2.59 -3.31
C GLU A 110 -22.19 2.74 -2.88
N ARG A 111 -21.31 1.99 -3.55
CA ARG A 111 -19.88 1.93 -3.19
C ARG A 111 -19.10 3.13 -3.71
N ASP A 112 -19.40 3.55 -4.93
CA ASP A 112 -18.63 4.57 -5.66
C ASP A 112 -19.58 5.69 -6.09
N GLN A 113 -19.26 6.92 -5.72
CA GLN A 113 -20.02 8.12 -6.06
C GLN A 113 -19.05 9.27 -6.37
N VAL A 114 -19.44 10.16 -7.29
CA VAL A 114 -18.58 11.27 -7.74
C VAL A 114 -19.31 12.59 -7.56
N LEU A 115 -18.73 13.48 -6.75
CA LEU A 115 -19.19 14.87 -6.64
C LEU A 115 -18.50 15.72 -7.70
N LEU A 116 -19.20 15.98 -8.81
CA LEU A 116 -18.74 16.90 -9.84
C LEU A 116 -19.00 18.33 -9.39
N GLY A 117 -17.93 19.10 -9.15
CA GLY A 117 -18.05 20.49 -8.75
C GLY A 117 -16.88 21.33 -9.22
N VAL A 118 -17.18 22.52 -9.74
CA VAL A 118 -16.17 23.51 -10.17
C VAL A 118 -15.32 24.00 -8.98
N THR A 119 -14.17 24.61 -9.25
CA THR A 119 -13.33 25.22 -8.20
C THR A 119 -14.11 26.35 -7.50
N GLY A 120 -14.00 26.44 -6.17
CA GLY A 120 -14.69 27.47 -5.38
C GLY A 120 -16.15 27.19 -5.04
N SER A 121 -16.75 26.09 -5.53
CA SER A 121 -18.15 25.72 -5.24
C SER A 121 -18.42 25.21 -3.80
N GLY A 122 -17.40 25.18 -2.94
CA GLY A 122 -17.57 24.71 -1.55
C GLY A 122 -17.64 23.18 -1.38
N LYS A 123 -16.91 22.40 -2.19
CA LYS A 123 -16.91 20.93 -2.11
C LYS A 123 -16.62 20.38 -0.71
N THR A 124 -15.72 21.00 0.05
CA THR A 124 -15.46 20.57 1.44
C THR A 124 -16.69 20.75 2.31
N PHE A 125 -17.36 21.90 2.22
CA PHE A 125 -18.58 22.18 2.98
C PHE A 125 -19.73 21.24 2.60
N THR A 126 -19.87 20.90 1.32
CA THR A 126 -20.78 19.85 0.83
C THR A 126 -20.47 18.50 1.50
N MET A 127 -19.20 18.08 1.49
CA MET A 127 -18.81 16.79 2.10
C MET A 127 -18.95 16.78 3.62
N ALA A 128 -18.69 17.90 4.30
CA ALA A 128 -18.90 18.05 5.73
C ALA A 128 -20.38 17.85 6.11
N ASN A 129 -21.31 18.41 5.31
CA ASN A 129 -22.74 18.16 5.45
C ASN A 129 -23.09 16.67 5.25
N VAL A 130 -22.52 16.01 4.24
CA VAL A 130 -22.75 14.57 4.00
C VAL A 130 -22.28 13.72 5.19
N ILE A 131 -21.08 14.00 5.73
CA ILE A 131 -20.54 13.28 6.90
C ILE A 131 -21.44 13.51 8.13
N ALA A 132 -21.86 14.76 8.36
CA ALA A 132 -22.74 15.12 9.46
C ALA A 132 -24.14 14.47 9.32
N ARG A 133 -24.70 14.35 8.11
CA ARG A 133 -26.01 13.71 7.91
C ARG A 133 -25.95 12.17 8.02
N THR A 134 -24.85 11.58 7.57
CA THR A 134 -24.71 10.10 7.55
C THR A 134 -24.23 9.53 8.88
N GLN A 135 -23.57 10.33 9.73
CA GLN A 135 -23.05 9.89 11.03
C GLN A 135 -22.09 8.69 10.92
N ARG A 136 -21.30 8.66 9.84
CA ARG A 136 -20.33 7.59 9.55
C ARG A 136 -18.92 8.12 9.71
N PRO A 137 -18.02 7.38 10.40
CA PRO A 137 -16.59 7.70 10.38
C PRO A 137 -16.08 7.75 8.93
N ALA A 138 -15.43 8.85 8.59
CA ALA A 138 -14.94 9.12 7.24
C ALA A 138 -13.41 9.23 7.24
N LEU A 139 -12.78 8.70 6.18
CA LEU A 139 -11.37 8.89 5.90
C LEU A 139 -11.25 9.77 4.65
N ILE A 140 -10.61 10.93 4.80
CA ILE A 140 -10.37 11.85 3.68
C ILE A 140 -8.94 11.66 3.19
N LEU A 141 -8.79 11.33 1.91
CA LEU A 141 -7.50 11.14 1.26
C LEU A 141 -7.20 12.36 0.38
N ALA A 142 -6.11 13.05 0.68
CA ALA A 142 -5.59 14.15 -0.12
C ALA A 142 -4.34 13.70 -0.88
N PRO A 143 -4.09 14.22 -2.10
CA PRO A 143 -2.97 13.76 -2.92
C PRO A 143 -1.61 14.29 -2.44
N ASN A 144 -1.59 15.28 -1.54
CA ASN A 144 -0.36 15.81 -0.96
C ASN A 144 -0.58 16.38 0.45
N LYS A 145 0.54 16.65 1.14
CA LYS A 145 0.55 17.14 2.52
C LYS A 145 -0.07 18.54 2.66
N THR A 146 0.10 19.40 1.67
CA THR A 146 -0.42 20.77 1.70
C THR A 146 -1.94 20.78 1.68
N LEU A 147 -2.55 20.04 0.75
CA LEU A 147 -4.01 19.91 0.67
C LEU A 147 -4.58 19.17 1.88
N ALA A 148 -3.86 18.18 2.42
CA ALA A 148 -4.25 17.53 3.68
C ALA A 148 -4.31 18.54 4.84
N ALA A 149 -3.30 19.41 4.95
CA ALA A 149 -3.26 20.45 5.97
C ALA A 149 -4.37 21.50 5.77
N GLN A 150 -4.69 21.87 4.52
CA GLN A 150 -5.81 22.77 4.22
C GLN A 150 -7.14 22.17 4.66
N LEU A 151 -7.45 20.93 4.26
CA LEU A 151 -8.67 20.22 4.65
C LEU A 151 -8.78 20.00 6.16
N TYR A 152 -7.66 19.95 6.87
CA TYR A 152 -7.65 19.86 8.34
C TYR A 152 -7.96 21.19 9.02
N GLY A 153 -7.60 22.32 8.39
CA GLY A 153 -7.85 23.66 8.92
C GLY A 153 -9.21 24.24 8.55
N GLU A 154 -9.90 23.66 7.56
CA GLU A 154 -11.28 23.98 7.17
C GLU A 154 -12.32 23.42 8.16
#